data_AF-F0S225-F1
#
_entry.id   AF-F0S225-F1
#
_cell.length_a   1.000
_cell.length_b   1.000
_cell.length_c   1.000
_cell.angle_alpha   90.00
_cell.angle_beta   90.00
_cell.angle_gamma   90.00
#
_symmetry.space_group_name_H-M   'P 1'
#
loop_
_entity.id
_entity.type
_entity.pdbx_description
1 polymer ?
#
loop_
_entity_poly.entity_id
_entity_poly.type
_entity_poly.pdbx_seq_one_letter_code
_entity_poly.pdbx_strand_id
1 'polypeptide(L)'
;MAAIIGLKERFLTERKDLIDKAYELYRKTGSWKEVEKFLREEFKEELSIFKPNLFTYFLLVGGILLLPSLYLWKVYFEPGTTAHFLSRLTFMLAAMFSLKGIVGHYVILFINRDRFEVELNTLKASIKGGNNGKQSN
;
A
#
# COMPACT_ATOMS: atom_id res chain seq x y z
N MET A 1 -8.19 18.30 -1.28
CA MET A 1 -7.07 17.33 -1.18
C MET A 1 -7.61 15.98 -1.62
N ALA A 2 -7.14 15.45 -2.75
CA ALA A 2 -7.59 14.14 -3.22
C ALA A 2 -6.90 13.06 -2.38
N ALA A 3 -7.56 12.61 -1.32
CA ALA A 3 -7.12 11.46 -0.56
C ALA A 3 -7.11 10.26 -1.52
N ILE A 4 -5.91 9.84 -1.93
CA ILE A 4 -5.74 8.59 -2.67
C ILE A 4 -6.14 7.49 -1.69
N ILE A 5 -7.34 6.93 -1.88
CA ILE A 5 -7.90 5.88 -1.03
C ILE A 5 -6.88 4.75 -0.91
N GLY A 6 -6.29 4.57 0.27
CA GLY A 6 -5.25 3.56 0.53
C GLY A 6 -3.83 4.10 0.76
N LEU A 7 -3.54 5.36 0.44
CA LEU A 7 -2.29 6.03 0.80
C LEU A 7 -2.42 6.56 2.23
N LYS A 8 -1.58 6.08 3.16
CA LYS A 8 -1.58 6.58 4.53
C LYS A 8 -0.50 7.66 4.66
N GLU A 9 -0.91 8.87 5.01
CA GLU A 9 0.01 10.00 5.07
C GLU A 9 0.97 9.90 6.27
N ARG A 10 0.50 9.36 7.41
CA ARG A 10 1.27 9.22 8.66
C ARG A 10 0.87 7.94 9.40
N PHE A 11 1.83 7.15 9.89
CA PHE A 11 1.55 5.88 10.61
C PHE A 11 1.56 6.05 12.13
N LEU A 12 2.65 6.60 12.67
CA LEU A 12 2.93 6.76 14.09
C LEU A 12 2.57 8.17 14.59
N THR A 13 2.63 9.17 13.72
CA THR A 13 2.43 10.58 14.12
C THR A 13 1.03 10.85 14.70
N GLU A 14 0.01 10.10 14.27
CA GLU A 14 -1.37 10.22 14.76
C GLU A 14 -1.67 9.26 15.93
N ARG A 15 -0.77 8.31 16.22
CA ARG A 15 -0.94 7.27 17.24
C ARG A 15 0.08 7.45 18.36
N LYS A 16 -0.08 8.55 19.11
CA LYS A 16 0.75 8.83 20.31
C LYS A 16 0.71 7.67 21.32
N ASP A 17 -0.43 6.98 21.40
CA ASP A 17 -0.62 5.76 22.20
C ASP A 17 0.37 4.64 21.85
N LEU A 18 0.66 4.43 20.57
CA LEU A 18 1.61 3.41 20.12
C LEU A 18 3.06 3.83 20.37
N ILE A 19 3.34 5.13 20.26
CA ILE A 19 4.65 5.69 20.59
C ILE A 19 4.94 5.49 22.07
N ASP A 20 4.01 5.84 22.95
CA ASP A 20 4.17 5.70 24.41
C ASP A 20 4.39 4.23 24.81
N LYS A 21 3.61 3.31 24.23
CA LYS A 21 3.80 1.85 24.41
C LYS A 21 5.16 1.38 23.91
N ALA A 22 5.66 1.91 22.79
CA ALA A 22 6.98 1.58 22.26
C ALA A 22 8.10 2.04 23.21
N TYR A 23 7.98 3.22 23.83
CA TYR A 23 8.91 3.69 24.87
C TYR A 23 8.86 2.82 26.13
N GLU A 24 7.68 2.44 26.59
CA GLU A 24 7.53 1.54 27.75
C GLU A 24 8.14 0.17 27.48
N LEU A 25 7.89 -0.40 26.30
CA LEU A 25 8.44 -1.70 25.91
C LEU A 25 9.97 -1.62 25.80
N TYR A 26 10.51 -0.54 25.23
CA TYR A 26 11.95 -0.32 25.21
C TYR A 26 12.54 -0.20 26.61
N ARG A 27 11.87 0.50 27.54
CA ARG A 27 12.33 0.60 28.94
C ARG A 27 12.32 -0.75 29.66
N LYS A 28 11.33 -1.61 29.36
CA LYS A 28 11.20 -2.93 29.98
C LYS A 28 12.25 -3.92 29.46
N THR A 29 12.45 -4.01 28.14
CA THR A 29 13.33 -5.03 27.56
C THR A 29 14.72 -4.52 27.19
N GLY A 30 14.91 -3.20 27.05
CA GLY A 30 16.15 -2.59 26.53
C GLY A 30 16.45 -2.91 25.05
N SER A 31 15.60 -3.71 24.40
CA SER A 31 15.82 -4.23 23.05
C SER A 31 14.94 -3.55 22.02
N TRP A 32 15.57 -2.80 21.10
CA TRP A 32 14.87 -2.22 19.95
C TRP A 32 14.22 -3.27 19.06
N LYS A 33 14.79 -4.48 19.00
CA LYS A 33 14.30 -5.56 18.15
C LYS A 33 12.87 -6.00 18.54
N GLU A 34 12.55 -5.93 19.82
CA GLU A 34 11.20 -6.25 20.31
C GLU A 34 10.20 -5.13 19.99
N VAL A 35 10.61 -3.87 20.14
CA VAL A 35 9.81 -2.70 19.76
C VAL A 35 9.49 -2.71 18.26
N GLU A 36 10.48 -2.99 17.44
CA GLU A 36 10.29 -3.11 16.00
C GLU A 36 9.33 -4.25 15.65
N LYS A 37 9.46 -5.41 16.32
CA LYS A 37 8.55 -6.54 16.11
C LYS A 37 7.12 -6.18 16.47
N PHE A 38 6.91 -5.55 17.62
CA PHE A 38 5.58 -5.09 18.07
C PHE A 38 4.94 -4.13 17.07
N LEU A 39 5.67 -3.10 16.63
CA LEU A 39 5.15 -2.13 15.66
C LEU A 39 4.88 -2.77 14.29
N ARG A 40 5.77 -3.66 13.81
CA ARG A 40 5.54 -4.38 12.55
C ARG A 40 4.33 -5.30 12.61
N GLU A 41 4.04 -5.90 13.76
CA GLU A 41 2.84 -6.72 13.95
C GLU A 41 1.56 -5.86 13.97
N GLU A 42 1.57 -4.73 14.68
CA GLU A 42 0.43 -3.80 14.75
C GLU A 42 0.06 -3.25 13.36
N PHE A 43 1.05 -2.90 12.55
CA PHE A 43 0.84 -2.37 11.20
C PHE A 43 0.85 -3.45 10.10
N LYS A 44 0.87 -4.74 10.46
CA LYS A 44 0.98 -5.84 9.49
C LYS A 44 -0.17 -5.85 8.49
N GLU A 45 -1.40 -5.60 8.95
CA GLU A 45 -2.56 -5.54 8.08
C GLU A 45 -2.53 -4.31 7.16
N GLU A 46 -2.00 -3.20 7.64
CA GLU A 46 -1.88 -1.97 6.85
C GLU A 46 -0.77 -2.03 5.80
N LEU A 47 0.31 -2.76 6.11
CA LEU A 47 1.43 -3.03 5.20
C LEU A 47 1.19 -4.28 4.34
N SER A 48 0.05 -4.96 4.53
CA SER A 48 -0.28 -6.17 3.80
C SER A 48 -0.57 -5.86 2.34
N ILE A 49 -0.10 -6.76 1.47
CA ILE A 49 -0.35 -6.74 0.02
C ILE A 49 -1.85 -6.88 -0.29
N PHE A 50 -2.60 -7.47 0.64
CA PHE A 50 -4.03 -7.73 0.50
C PHE A 50 -4.92 -6.56 0.91
N LYS A 51 -4.37 -5.44 1.42
CA LYS A 51 -5.20 -4.29 1.76
C LYS A 51 -5.81 -3.69 0.48
N PRO A 52 -7.14 -3.69 0.32
CA PRO A 52 -7.76 -3.21 -0.90
C PRO A 52 -7.53 -1.72 -1.06
N ASN A 53 -7.08 -1.35 -2.25
CA ASN A 53 -6.83 0.02 -2.68
C ASN A 53 -7.71 0.31 -3.90
N LEU A 54 -7.97 1.58 -4.21
CA LEU A 54 -8.65 2.01 -5.44
C LEU A 54 -8.11 1.30 -6.69
N PHE A 55 -6.80 1.09 -6.74
CA PHE A 55 -6.11 0.41 -7.84
C PHE A 55 -6.35 -1.11 -7.88
N THR A 56 -6.58 -1.75 -6.73
CA THR A 56 -7.03 -3.15 -6.67
C THR A 56 -8.41 -3.31 -7.29
N TYR A 57 -9.31 -2.34 -7.12
CA TYR A 57 -10.63 -2.36 -7.76
C TYR A 57 -10.53 -2.22 -9.28
N PHE A 58 -9.63 -1.37 -9.78
CA PHE A 58 -9.33 -1.31 -11.22
C PHE A 58 -8.80 -2.63 -11.78
N LEU A 59 -7.98 -3.35 -11.00
CA LEU A 59 -7.51 -4.67 -11.38
C LEU A 59 -8.63 -5.71 -11.41
N LEU A 60 -9.50 -5.76 -10.40
CA LEU A 60 -10.57 -6.75 -10.34
C LEU A 60 -11.63 -6.49 -11.41
N VAL A 61 -12.09 -5.25 -11.54
CA VAL A 61 -13.12 -4.88 -12.52
C VAL A 61 -12.57 -4.92 -13.94
N GLY A 62 -11.37 -4.37 -14.17
CA GLY A 62 -10.72 -4.39 -15.48
C GLY A 62 -10.25 -5.78 -15.89
N GLY A 63 -9.54 -6.46 -15.00
CA GLY A 63 -8.82 -7.68 -15.30
C GLY A 63 -9.67 -8.94 -15.24
N ILE A 64 -10.51 -9.08 -14.21
CA ILE A 64 -11.31 -10.30 -14.01
C ILE A 64 -12.67 -10.19 -14.68
N LEU A 65 -13.25 -8.99 -14.75
CA LEU A 65 -14.62 -8.81 -15.22
C LEU A 65 -14.66 -8.35 -16.69
N LEU A 66 -13.95 -7.27 -17.02
CA LEU A 66 -13.96 -6.69 -18.37
C LEU A 66 -13.15 -7.52 -19.37
N LEU A 67 -11.92 -7.93 -19.06
CA LEU A 67 -11.09 -8.67 -20.02
C LEU A 67 -11.71 -10.00 -20.47
N PRO A 68 -12.24 -10.87 -19.59
CA PRO A 68 -12.85 -12.12 -20.02
C PRO A 68 -14.15 -11.91 -20.79
N SER A 69 -14.97 -10.93 -20.39
CA SER A 69 -16.18 -10.56 -21.12
C SER A 69 -15.85 -10.06 -22.53
N LEU A 70 -14.86 -9.18 -22.66
CA LEU A 70 -14.39 -8.65 -23.96
C LEU A 70 -13.68 -9.72 -24.80
N TYR A 71 -13.02 -10.68 -24.17
CA TYR A 71 -12.41 -11.82 -24.85
C TYR A 71 -13.48 -12.73 -25.47
N LEU A 72 -14.51 -13.09 -24.70
CA LEU A 72 -15.65 -13.86 -25.21
C LEU A 72 -16.40 -13.11 -26.32
N TRP A 73 -16.59 -11.80 -26.13
CA TRP A 73 -17.16 -10.92 -27.14
C TRP A 73 -16.33 -10.97 -28.43
N LYS A 74 -15.00 -10.84 -28.35
CA LYS A 74 -14.11 -10.92 -29.50
C LYS A 74 -14.16 -12.26 -30.24
N VAL A 75 -14.36 -13.38 -29.54
CA VAL A 75 -14.47 -14.72 -30.15
C VAL A 75 -15.78 -14.90 -30.92
N TYR A 76 -16.84 -14.20 -30.52
CA TYR A 76 -18.16 -14.32 -31.14
C TYR A 76 -18.32 -13.54 -32.45
N PHE A 77 -17.56 -12.45 -32.67
CA PHE A 77 -17.69 -11.63 -33.87
C PHE A 77 -16.69 -12.02 -34.97
N GLU A 78 -17.18 -12.15 -36.21
CA GLU A 78 -16.37 -12.48 -37.37
C GLU A 78 -15.34 -11.38 -37.71
N PRO A 79 -14.10 -11.76 -38.08
CA PRO A 79 -13.07 -10.82 -38.49
C PRO A 79 -13.48 -10.10 -39.80
N GLY A 80 -13.54 -8.77 -39.74
CA GLY A 80 -13.93 -7.90 -40.88
C GLY A 80 -15.08 -6.95 -40.57
N THR A 81 -15.78 -7.15 -39.46
CA THR A 81 -16.87 -6.27 -39.00
C THR A 81 -16.35 -5.10 -38.15
N THR A 82 -17.07 -3.98 -38.16
CA THR A 82 -16.83 -2.83 -37.27
C THR A 82 -16.90 -3.23 -35.79
N ALA A 83 -17.76 -4.21 -35.46
CA ALA A 83 -17.86 -4.81 -34.12
C ALA A 83 -16.58 -5.54 -33.69
N HIS A 84 -15.91 -6.25 -34.59
CA HIS A 84 -14.61 -6.87 -34.32
C HIS A 84 -13.51 -5.82 -34.04
N PHE A 85 -13.51 -4.69 -34.76
CA PHE A 85 -12.58 -3.59 -34.46
C PHE A 85 -12.85 -2.96 -33.08
N LEU A 86 -14.12 -2.68 -32.77
CA LEU A 86 -14.52 -2.06 -31.51
C LEU A 86 -14.15 -2.95 -30.30
N SER A 87 -14.44 -4.25 -30.38
CA SER A 87 -14.09 -5.21 -29.32
C SER A 87 -12.58 -5.29 -29.06
N ARG A 88 -11.75 -5.28 -30.11
CA ARG A 88 -10.28 -5.22 -29.96
C ARG A 88 -9.80 -3.93 -29.30
N LEU A 89 -10.36 -2.79 -29.69
CA LEU A 89 -10.01 -1.49 -29.13
C LEU A 89 -10.37 -1.44 -27.63
N THR A 90 -11.59 -1.83 -27.27
CA THR A 90 -12.04 -1.86 -25.88
C THR A 90 -11.24 -2.86 -25.05
N PHE A 91 -10.87 -4.01 -25.63
CA PHE A 91 -9.99 -4.99 -24.97
C PHE A 91 -8.60 -4.40 -24.67
N MET A 92 -7.98 -3.71 -25.64
CA MET A 92 -6.68 -3.06 -25.44
C MET A 92 -6.75 -1.96 -24.38
N LEU A 93 -7.80 -1.14 -24.39
CA LEU A 93 -8.01 -0.10 -23.37
C LEU A 93 -8.20 -0.74 -21.98
N ALA A 94 -9.04 -1.78 -21.86
CA ALA A 94 -9.24 -2.51 -20.60
C ALA A 94 -7.94 -3.16 -20.09
N ALA A 95 -7.11 -3.69 -20.99
CA ALA A 95 -5.80 -4.25 -20.64
C ALA A 95 -4.86 -3.16 -20.10
N MET A 96 -4.80 -2.00 -20.76
CA MET A 96 -4.01 -0.84 -20.28
C MET A 96 -4.48 -0.36 -18.91
N PHE A 97 -5.79 -0.25 -18.69
CA PHE A 97 -6.35 0.15 -17.39
C PHE A 97 -6.03 -0.87 -16.30
N SER A 98 -6.14 -2.17 -16.61
CA SER A 98 -5.80 -3.24 -15.66
C SER A 98 -4.32 -3.20 -15.29
N LEU A 99 -3.43 -3.02 -16.27
CA LEU A 99 -1.99 -2.87 -16.05
C LEU A 99 -1.69 -1.67 -15.13
N LYS A 100 -2.34 -0.53 -15.39
CA LYS A 100 -2.22 0.67 -14.54
C LYS A 100 -2.75 0.42 -13.12
N GLY A 101 -3.80 -0.38 -12.98
CA GLY A 101 -4.32 -0.87 -11.70
C GLY A 101 -3.29 -1.68 -10.92
N ILE A 102 -2.62 -2.66 -11.57
CA ILE A 102 -1.55 -3.45 -10.92
C ILE A 102 -0.43 -2.53 -10.45
N VAL A 103 0.11 -1.71 -11.36
CA VAL A 103 1.24 -0.83 -11.06
C VAL A 103 0.90 0.14 -9.93
N GLY A 104 -0.27 0.78 -9.98
CA GLY A 104 -0.71 1.70 -8.94
C GLY A 104 -0.87 1.04 -7.57
N HIS A 105 -1.36 -0.20 -7.51
CA HIS A 105 -1.48 -0.97 -6.26
C HIS A 105 -0.12 -1.18 -5.61
N TYR A 106 0.87 -1.65 -6.39
CA TYR A 106 2.22 -1.88 -5.90
C TYR A 106 2.92 -0.59 -5.48
N VAL A 107 2.77 0.48 -6.26
CA VAL A 107 3.37 1.78 -5.94
C VAL A 107 2.88 2.30 -4.59
N ILE A 108 1.58 2.23 -4.32
CA ILE A 108 1.05 2.72 -3.03
C ILE A 108 1.50 1.84 -1.88
N LEU A 109 1.54 0.53 -2.07
CA LEU A 109 2.09 -0.36 -1.05
C LEU A 109 3.55 -0.04 -0.75
N PHE A 110 4.35 0.20 -1.79
CA PHE A 110 5.76 0.53 -1.65
C PHE A 110 5.94 1.86 -0.91
N ILE A 111 5.17 2.89 -1.28
CA ILE A 111 5.21 4.19 -0.59
C ILE A 111 4.80 4.06 0.87
N ASN A 112 3.75 3.29 1.17
CA ASN A 112 3.30 3.05 2.54
C ASN A 112 4.37 2.33 3.37
N ARG A 113 5.03 1.32 2.78
CA ARG A 113 6.12 0.59 3.44
C ARG A 113 7.35 1.47 3.68
N ASP A 114 7.76 2.23 2.69
CA ASP A 114 8.89 3.16 2.79
C ASP A 114 8.65 4.21 3.89
N ARG A 115 7.46 4.81 3.91
CA ARG A 115 7.05 5.75 4.97
C ARG A 115 7.09 5.11 6.36
N PHE A 116 6.56 3.90 6.51
CA PHE A 116 6.61 3.19 7.77
C PHE A 116 8.05 2.93 8.23
N GLU A 117 8.94 2.51 7.32
CA GLU A 117 10.36 2.28 7.63
C GLU A 117 11.07 3.59 8.03
N VAL A 118 10.78 4.71 7.37
CA VAL A 118 11.29 6.04 7.74
C VAL A 118 10.82 6.42 9.14
N GLU A 119 9.52 6.35 9.42
CA GLU A 119 8.97 6.71 10.74
C GLU A 119 9.52 5.81 11.86
N LEU A 120 9.69 4.51 11.60
CA LEU A 120 10.27 3.56 12.54
C LEU A 120 11.75 3.87 12.83
N ASN A 121 12.51 4.27 11.81
CA ASN A 121 13.90 4.70 11.97
C ASN A 121 14.00 6.04 12.74
N THR A 122 13.08 6.98 12.51
CA THR A 122 13.01 8.22 13.30
C THR A 122 12.70 7.93 14.77
N LEU A 123 11.75 7.02 15.04
CA LEU A 123 11.43 6.61 16.40
C LEU A 123 12.61 5.91 17.08
N LYS A 124 13.34 5.06 16.36
CA LYS A 124 14.59 4.43 16.83
C LYS A 124 15.62 5.46 17.25
N ALA A 125 15.83 6.48 16.41
CA ALA A 125 16.75 7.57 16.69
C ALA A 125 16.33 8.37 17.93
N SER A 126 15.02 8.62 18.09
CA SER A 126 14.50 9.31 19.27
C SER A 126 14.68 8.49 20.57
N ILE A 127 14.41 7.18 20.53
CA ILE A 127 14.55 6.29 21.69
C ILE A 127 16.01 6.02 22.05
N LYS A 128 16.86 5.68 21.07
CA LYS A 128 18.28 5.37 21.33
C LYS A 128 19.15 6.61 21.48
N GLY A 129 18.88 7.66 20.71
CA GLY A 129 19.61 8.93 20.74
C GLY A 129 19.19 9.85 21.87
N GLY A 130 17.93 9.76 22.33
CA GLY A 130 17.42 10.53 23.46
C GLY A 130 18.11 10.22 24.79
N ASN A 131 18.79 9.08 24.91
CA ASN A 131 19.55 8.73 26.12
C ASN A 131 20.91 9.44 26.24
N ASN A 132 21.36 10.16 25.21
CA ASN A 132 22.57 11.01 25.23
C ASN A 132 22.26 12.51 25.33
N GLY A 133 20.99 12.87 25.62
CA GLY A 133 20.51 14.25 25.62
C GLY A 133 20.01 14.74 26.98
N LYS A 134 20.58 14.29 28.11
CA LYS A 134 20.52 15.10 29.34
C LYS A 134 21.38 16.34 29.10
N GLN A 135 20.78 17.37 28.50
CA GLN A 135 21.25 18.73 28.66
C GLN A 135 21.28 19.01 30.15
N SER A 136 22.48 18.98 30.70
CA SER A 136 22.83 19.63 31.95
C SER A 136 22.52 21.11 31.80
N ASN A 137 21.51 21.57 32.52
CA ASN A 137 21.46 22.94 33.04
C ASN A 137 21.53 22.83 34.55
#